data_AF-A0A917JER8-F1
#
_entry.id   AF-A0A917JER8-F1
#
_cell.length_a   1.000
_cell.length_b   1.000
_cell.length_c   1.000
_cell.angle_alpha   90.00
_cell.angle_beta   90.00
_cell.angle_gamma   90.00
#
_symmetry.space_group_name_H-M   'P 1'
#
loop_
_entity.id
_entity.type
_entity.pdbx_description
1 polymer ?
#
loop_
_entity_poly.entity_id
_entity_poly.type
_entity_poly.pdbx_seq_one_letter_code
_entity_poly.pdbx_strand_id
1 'polypeptide(L)' 'MERNIIDVVNENMNRYMELNNIKRKHLEKELGSATIQNMLTKKTTNGCSILSLQKIAKALGVKTIDLIEDWSEIEI' A
#
# COMPACT_ATOMS: atom_id res chain seq x y z
N MET A 1 -6.81 19.67 -1.13
CA MET A 1 -7.92 19.00 -1.85
C MET A 1 -7.75 17.52 -1.60
N GLU A 2 -8.81 16.80 -1.22
CA GLU A 2 -8.69 15.36 -0.89
C GLU A 2 -8.25 14.54 -2.11
N ARG A 3 -7.24 13.69 -1.92
CA ARG A 3 -6.70 12.79 -2.95
C ARG A 3 -7.46 11.47 -2.97
N ASN A 4 -7.46 10.79 -4.11
CA ASN A 4 -8.00 9.45 -4.19
C ASN A 4 -7.20 8.50 -3.28
N ILE A 5 -7.88 7.84 -2.34
CA ILE A 5 -7.25 6.98 -1.35
C ILE A 5 -6.47 5.81 -1.95
N ILE A 6 -6.87 5.32 -3.13
CA ILE A 6 -6.16 4.24 -3.83
C ILE A 6 -4.82 4.73 -4.35
N ASP A 7 -4.73 5.99 -4.81
CA ASP A 7 -3.48 6.60 -5.22
C ASP A 7 -2.53 6.78 -4.04
N VAL A 8 -3.04 7.30 -2.92
CA VAL A 8 -2.28 7.46 -1.67
C VAL A 8 -1.73 6.12 -1.19
N VAL A 9 -2.59 5.09 -1.09
CA VAL A 9 -2.17 3.76 -0.66
C VAL A 9 -1.15 3.14 -1.61
N ASN A 10 -1.33 3.30 -2.92
CA ASN A 10 -0.39 2.80 -3.92
C ASN A 10 1.00 3.44 -3.77
N GLU A 11 1.05 4.77 -3.64
CA GLU A 11 2.30 5.51 -3.44
C GLU A 11 2.99 5.10 -2.15
N ASN A 12 2.25 5.04 -1.04
CA ASN A 12 2.77 4.65 0.25
C ASN A 12 3.27 3.20 0.24
N MET A 13 2.54 2.27 -0.41
CA MET A 13 3.02 0.91 -0.61
C MET A 13 4.37 0.88 -1.34
N ASN A 14 4.51 1.60 -2.46
CA ASN A 14 5.77 1.66 -3.20
C ASN A 14 6.90 2.27 -2.35
N ARG A 15 6.63 3.36 -1.64
CA ARG A 15 7.57 4.02 -0.74
C ARG A 15 8.09 3.06 0.34
N TYR A 16 7.19 2.39 1.07
CA TYR A 16 7.61 1.49 2.14
C TYR A 16 8.23 0.19 1.64
N MET A 17 7.86 -0.27 0.44
CA MET A 17 8.59 -1.36 -0.22
C MET A 17 10.05 -0.99 -0.47
N GLU A 18 10.32 0.23 -0.95
CA GLU A 18 11.67 0.73 -1.17
C GLU A 18 12.42 0.94 0.15
N LEU A 19 11.84 1.69 1.09
CA LEU A 19 12.46 2.01 2.38
C LEU A 19 12.82 0.76 3.19
N ASN A 20 11.96 -0.26 3.17
CA ASN A 20 12.16 -1.48 3.96
C ASN A 20 12.80 -2.61 3.14
N ASN A 21 13.22 -2.34 1.90
CA ASN A 21 13.83 -3.32 0.98
C ASN A 21 12.97 -4.58 0.77
N ILE A 22 11.65 -4.39 0.66
CA ILE A 22 10.67 -5.47 0.48
C ILE A 22 10.31 -5.59 -1.00
N LYS A 23 10.63 -6.74 -1.58
CA LYS A 23 10.28 -7.04 -2.98
C LYS A 23 8.79 -7.35 -3.10
N ARG A 24 8.17 -6.90 -4.19
CA ARG A 24 6.79 -7.23 -4.56
C ARG A 24 6.48 -8.73 -4.42
N LYS A 25 7.38 -9.58 -4.91
CA LYS A 25 7.24 -11.05 -4.86
C LYS A 25 7.10 -11.60 -3.43
N HIS A 26 7.71 -10.93 -2.44
CA HIS A 26 7.56 -11.30 -1.04
C HIS A 26 6.12 -11.03 -0.58
N LEU A 27 5.59 -9.83 -0.84
CA LEU A 27 4.19 -9.49 -0.53
C LEU A 27 3.20 -10.42 -1.23
N GLU A 28 3.43 -10.75 -2.51
CA GLU A 28 2.59 -11.67 -3.27
C GLU A 28 2.57 -13.07 -2.65
N LYS A 29 3.69 -13.53 -2.09
CA LYS A 29 3.77 -14.81 -1.38
C LYS A 29 2.99 -14.80 -0.06
N GLU A 30 3.02 -13.69 0.68
CA GLU A 30 2.34 -13.59 1.98
C GLU A 30 0.84 -13.32 1.87
N LEU A 31 0.43 -12.55 0.85
CA LEU A 31 -0.90 -11.94 0.79
C LEU A 31 -1.71 -12.38 -0.45
N GLY A 32 -1.07 -13.04 -1.40
CA GLY A 32 -1.66 -13.47 -2.67
C GLY A 32 -1.41 -12.47 -3.80
N SER A 33 -1.06 -12.99 -4.98
CA SER A 33 -0.69 -12.18 -6.15
C SER A 33 -1.81 -11.25 -6.62
N ALA A 34 -3.07 -11.72 -6.60
CA ALA A 34 -4.20 -10.92 -7.07
C ALA A 34 -4.42 -9.65 -6.23
N THR A 35 -4.34 -9.76 -4.90
CA THR A 35 -4.50 -8.62 -3.99
C THR A 35 -3.41 -7.58 -4.20
N ILE A 36 -2.15 -8.01 -4.24
CA ILE A 36 -1.01 -7.10 -4.43
C ILE A 36 -1.02 -6.49 -5.83
N GLN A 37 -1.30 -7.27 -6.87
CA GLN A 37 -1.41 -6.78 -8.22
C GLN A 37 -2.53 -5.74 -8.35
N ASN A 38 -3.72 -5.99 -7.79
CA ASN A 38 -4.85 -5.06 -7.88
C ASN A 38 -4.54 -3.71 -7.23
N MET A 39 -3.87 -3.72 -6.07
CA MET A 39 -3.46 -2.50 -5.37
C MET A 39 -2.34 -1.77 -6.11
N LEU A 40 -1.27 -2.46 -6.51
CA LEU A 40 -0.10 -1.84 -7.14
C LEU A 40 -0.38 -1.35 -8.57
N THR A 41 -1.32 -1.97 -9.29
CA THR A 41 -1.69 -1.58 -10.65
C THR A 41 -2.94 -0.71 -10.71
N LYS A 42 -3.51 -0.32 -9.55
CA LYS A 42 -4.73 0.49 -9.44
C LYS A 42 -5.91 -0.08 -10.25
N LYS A 43 -5.97 -1.40 -10.41
CA LYS A 43 -7.02 -2.09 -11.17
C LYS A 43 -8.35 -2.21 -10.42
N THR A 44 -8.34 -1.96 -9.12
CA THR A 44 -9.55 -1.90 -8.30
C THR A 44 -10.06 -0.47 -8.23
N THR A 45 -11.35 -0.27 -8.46
CA THR A 45 -12.04 1.01 -8.17
C THR A 45 -12.58 1.06 -6.75
N ASN A 46 -12.71 -0.09 -6.09
CA ASN A 46 -13.28 -0.23 -4.75
C ASN A 46 -12.20 -0.37 -3.66
N GLY A 47 -10.92 -0.24 -4.02
CA GLY A 47 -9.80 -0.46 -3.11
C GLY A 47 -9.68 -1.92 -2.65
N CYS A 48 -9.21 -2.11 -1.43
CA CYS A 48 -9.15 -3.40 -0.73
C CYS A 48 -9.87 -3.32 0.62
N SER A 49 -10.15 -4.48 1.23
CA SER A 49 -10.73 -4.50 2.57
C SER A 49 -9.77 -3.91 3.62
N ILE A 50 -10.31 -3.37 4.71
CA ILE A 50 -9.51 -2.85 5.84
C ILE A 50 -8.57 -3.94 6.39
N LEU A 51 -9.02 -5.20 6.44
CA LEU A 51 -8.19 -6.33 6.85
C LEU A 51 -7.04 -6.59 5.88
N SER A 52 -7.29 -6.49 4.57
CA SER A 52 -6.24 -6.60 3.55
C SER A 52 -5.21 -5.48 3.72
N LEU A 53 -5.67 -4.25 3.93
CA LEU A 53 -4.80 -3.10 4.17
C LEU A 53 -3.92 -3.29 5.42
N GLN A 54 -4.50 -3.76 6.53
CA GLN A 54 -3.75 -4.06 7.76
C GLN A 54 -2.71 -5.17 7.55
N LYS A 55 -3.04 -6.21 6.77
CA LYS A 55 -2.09 -7.28 6.44
C LYS A 55 -0.95 -6.77 5.55
N ILE A 56 -1.24 -5.90 4.58
CA ILE A 56 -0.23 -5.22 3.76
C ILE A 56 0.70 -4.38 4.63
N ALA A 57 0.14 -3.54 5.52
CA ALA A 57 0.94 -2.72 6.45
C ALA A 57 1.86 -3.58 7.31
N LYS A 58 1.34 -4.69 7.86
CA LYS A 58 2.13 -5.65 8.65
C LYS A 58 3.27 -6.27 7.82
N ALA A 59 2.98 -6.72 6.60
CA ALA A 59 3.98 -7.30 5.71
C ALA A 59 5.06 -6.28 5.31
N LEU A 60 4.67 -5.00 5.23
CA LEU A 60 5.58 -3.88 4.98
C LEU A 60 6.33 -3.42 6.24
N GLY A 61 6.00 -3.90 7.44
CA GLY A 61 6.62 -3.45 8.69
C GLY A 61 6.19 -2.05 9.14
N VAL A 62 5.00 -1.58 8.75
CA VAL A 62 4.46 -0.25 9.07
C VAL A 62 3.07 -0.35 9.72
N LYS A 63 2.54 0.77 10.21
CA LYS A 63 1.17 0.85 10.72
C LYS A 63 0.18 1.05 9.56
N THR A 64 -1.07 0.66 9.76
CA THR A 64 -2.12 0.86 8.75
C THR A 64 -2.30 2.34 8.37
N ILE A 65 -2.18 3.25 9.34
CA ILE A 65 -2.29 4.70 9.10
C ILE A 65 -1.24 5.20 8.11
N ASP A 66 -0.03 4.63 8.15
CA ASP A 66 1.07 5.02 7.29
C ASP A 66 0.75 4.77 5.80
N LEU A 67 -0.14 3.82 5.50
CA LEU A 67 -0.59 3.55 4.13
C LEU A 67 -1.67 4.51 3.64
N ILE A 68 -2.51 5.06 4.52
CA ILE A 68 -3.67 5.88 4.12
C ILE A 68 -3.46 7.37 4.31
N GLU A 69 -2.44 7.77 5.07
CA GLU A 69 -2.09 9.16 5.30
C GLU A 69 -1.50 9.78 4.03
N ASP A 70 -1.97 10.98 3.70
CA ASP A 70 -1.44 11.76 2.58
C ASP A 70 -0.19 12.53 3.01
N TRP A 71 0.97 11.94 2.71
CA TRP A 71 2.27 12.55 3.01
C TRP A 71 2.75 13.54 1.94
N SER A 72 1.94 13.87 0.93
CA SER A 72 2.36 14.78 -0.14
C SER A 72 2.55 16.23 0.32
N GLU A 73 1.96 16.60 1.46
CA GLU A 73 2.09 17.93 2.06
C GLU A 73 3.36 18.07 2.93
N ILE A 74 4.07 16.98 3.20
CA ILE A 74 5.33 17.02 3.96
C ILE A 74 6.49 17.14 2.96
N GLU A 75 6.84 18.37 2.60
CA GLU A 75 8.15 18.67 2.01
C GLU A 75 9.23 18.36 3.06
N ILE A 76 10.25 17.58 2.68
CA ILE A 76 11.50 17.42 3.44
C ILE A 76 12.55 18.34 2.81
#